data_AF-A0A1M7G7Z3-F1
#
_entry.id   AF-A0A1M7G7Z3-F1
#
_cell.length_a   1.000
_cell.length_b   1.000
_cell.length_c   1.000
_cell.angle_alpha   90.00
_cell.angle_beta   90.00
_cell.angle_gamma   90.00
#
_symmetry.space_group_name_H-M   'P 1'
#
loop_
_entity.id
_entity.type
_entity.pdbx_description
1 polymer ?
#
loop_
_entity_poly.entity_id
_entity_poly.type
_entity_poly.pdbx_seq_one_letter_code
_entity_poly.pdbx_strand_id
1 'polypeptide(L)'
;MKLQQTYFAENNQIGGWDMVGYIAPNGGETTNFYYGEGIAHSGSASQNATDVIGWAADNKITLNDCVAGTTITQSKATGVSNAANWIVKVSVNTGTTADVSFASSAKTAGCTALTPSFSNIK
;
A
#
# COMPACT_ATOMS: atom_id res chain seq x y z
N MET A 1 -6.86 4.07 -6.29
CA MET A 1 -6.49 5.25 -5.48
C MET A 1 -6.98 6.55 -6.14
N LYS A 2 -8.29 6.76 -6.25
CA LYS A 2 -8.82 8.09 -6.61
C LYS A 2 -9.09 8.94 -5.35
N LEU A 3 -9.36 8.28 -4.23
CA LEU A 3 -9.59 8.90 -2.93
C LEU A 3 -8.42 9.79 -2.47
N GLN A 4 -7.18 9.31 -2.66
CA GLN A 4 -5.99 10.09 -2.32
C GLN A 4 -5.85 11.36 -3.14
N GLN A 5 -6.22 11.31 -4.42
CA GLN A 5 -6.17 12.48 -5.31
C GLN A 5 -7.22 13.50 -4.88
N THR A 6 -8.45 13.06 -4.56
CA THR A 6 -9.49 13.94 -4.02
C THR A 6 -9.06 14.58 -2.70
N TYR A 7 -8.55 13.79 -1.75
CA TYR A 7 -8.11 14.31 -0.46
C TYR A 7 -6.96 15.32 -0.62
N PHE A 8 -5.98 15.02 -1.50
CA PHE A 8 -4.88 15.94 -1.79
C PHE A 8 -5.37 17.23 -2.44
N ALA A 9 -6.33 17.17 -3.36
CA ALA A 9 -6.91 18.37 -3.97
C ALA A 9 -7.62 19.29 -2.96
N GLU A 10 -8.18 18.72 -1.88
CA GLU A 10 -8.86 19.49 -0.83
C GLU A 10 -7.92 19.96 0.28
N ASN A 11 -6.91 19.16 0.64
CA ASN A 11 -6.11 19.36 1.86
C ASN A 11 -4.62 19.60 1.59
N ASN A 12 -4.16 19.47 0.35
CA ASN A 12 -2.76 19.60 -0.07
C ASN A 12 -1.79 18.70 0.72
N GLN A 13 -2.26 17.53 1.15
CA GLN A 13 -1.52 16.56 1.95
C GLN A 13 -1.89 15.13 1.54
N ILE A 14 -0.99 14.18 1.81
CA ILE A 14 -1.29 12.75 1.67
C ILE A 14 -1.93 12.27 2.97
N GLY A 15 -3.24 12.00 2.98
CA GLY A 15 -3.97 11.51 4.14
C GLY A 15 -3.82 10.00 4.35
N GLY A 16 -3.95 9.57 5.61
CA GLY A 16 -4.11 8.18 6.02
C GLY A 16 -5.51 7.64 5.72
N TRP A 17 -5.72 6.36 5.98
CA TRP A 17 -6.94 5.65 5.57
C TRP A 17 -8.24 6.30 6.05
N ASP A 18 -8.34 6.69 7.32
CA ASP A 18 -9.55 7.33 7.85
C ASP A 18 -9.79 8.69 7.17
N MET A 19 -8.70 9.42 6.88
CA MET A 19 -8.78 10.75 6.26
C MET A 19 -9.25 10.70 4.82
N VAL A 20 -8.86 9.67 4.08
CA VAL A 20 -9.28 9.50 2.67
C VAL A 20 -10.54 8.65 2.52
N GLY A 21 -11.15 8.26 3.63
CA GLY A 21 -12.37 7.45 3.65
C GLY A 21 -12.16 6.01 3.18
N TYR A 22 -10.96 5.47 3.34
CA TYR A 22 -10.67 4.06 3.09
C TYR A 22 -10.75 3.27 4.39
N ILE A 23 -11.40 2.10 4.34
CA ILE A 23 -11.42 1.14 5.43
C ILE A 23 -10.81 -0.15 4.90
N ALA A 24 -9.80 -0.68 5.58
CA ALA A 24 -9.18 -1.93 5.18
C ALA A 24 -10.13 -3.12 5.31
N PRO A 25 -9.97 -4.16 4.48
CA PRO A 25 -10.77 -5.37 4.57
C PRO A 25 -10.73 -5.95 5.98
N ASN A 26 -11.92 -6.16 6.56
CA ASN A 26 -12.10 -6.76 7.89
C ASN A 26 -11.18 -6.13 8.97
N GLY A 27 -11.04 -4.80 8.96
CA GLY A 27 -10.27 -4.06 9.97
C GLY A 27 -8.75 -4.21 9.85
N GLY A 28 -8.24 -4.54 8.67
CA GLY A 28 -6.80 -4.65 8.42
C GLY A 28 -6.29 -6.09 8.28
N GLU A 29 -7.18 -7.08 8.29
CA GLU A 29 -6.79 -8.50 8.19
C GLU A 29 -7.91 -9.36 7.61
N THR A 30 -7.62 -10.15 6.59
CA THR A 30 -8.47 -11.27 6.13
C THR A 30 -7.82 -12.60 6.50
N THR A 31 -8.43 -13.74 6.17
CA THR A 31 -7.85 -15.07 6.45
C THR A 31 -6.38 -15.19 6.03
N ASN A 32 -6.01 -14.65 4.86
CA ASN A 32 -4.70 -14.87 4.25
C ASN A 32 -3.78 -13.65 4.22
N PHE A 33 -4.27 -12.46 4.57
CA PHE A 33 -3.51 -11.22 4.42
C PHE A 33 -3.65 -10.29 5.62
N TYR A 34 -2.55 -9.60 5.93
CA TYR A 34 -2.53 -8.37 6.70
C TYR A 34 -2.42 -7.18 5.77
N TYR A 35 -3.05 -6.07 6.14
CA TYR A 35 -2.99 -4.81 5.41
C TYR A 35 -2.48 -3.70 6.33
N GLY A 36 -1.72 -2.76 5.77
CA GLY A 36 -1.34 -1.57 6.50
C GLY A 36 -0.90 -0.43 5.61
N GLU A 37 -0.52 0.68 6.23
CA GLU A 37 -0.01 1.88 5.58
C GLU A 37 1.20 2.46 6.34
N GLY A 38 1.92 3.37 5.71
CA GLY A 38 3.11 4.02 6.26
C GLY A 38 2.80 5.19 7.22
N ILE A 39 1.55 5.65 7.25
CA ILE A 39 1.08 6.78 8.05
C ILE A 39 0.05 6.34 9.08
N ALA A 40 -0.27 7.20 10.05
CA ALA A 40 -1.37 6.94 10.97
C ALA A 40 -2.71 7.05 10.23
N HIS A 41 -3.70 6.21 10.59
CA HIS A 41 -5.00 6.18 9.91
C HIS A 41 -5.69 7.55 9.85
N SER A 42 -5.70 8.29 10.96
CA SER A 42 -6.23 9.64 11.08
C SER A 42 -5.18 10.74 10.86
N GLY A 43 -4.00 10.39 10.35
CA GLY A 43 -2.89 11.30 10.13
C GLY A 43 -2.74 11.73 8.67
N SER A 44 -1.73 12.57 8.42
CA SER A 44 -1.32 12.97 7.09
C SER A 44 0.20 13.11 6.99
N ALA A 45 0.74 12.99 5.78
CA ALA A 45 2.13 13.31 5.48
C ALA A 45 2.28 14.73 4.94
N SER A 46 3.54 15.19 4.87
CA SER A 46 3.91 16.51 4.35
C SER A 46 3.37 16.77 2.93
N GLN A 47 3.08 18.03 2.63
CA GLN A 47 2.68 18.51 1.29
C GLN A 47 3.74 18.26 0.20
N ASN A 48 4.98 17.96 0.57
CA ASN A 48 6.08 17.63 -0.36
C ASN A 48 6.50 16.16 -0.22
N ALA A 49 5.65 15.32 0.35
CA ALA A 49 6.01 13.94 0.65
C ALA A 49 6.19 13.12 -0.64
N THR A 50 7.20 12.28 -0.61
CA THR A 50 7.56 11.36 -1.70
C THR A 50 7.62 9.95 -1.14
N ASP A 51 7.22 8.97 -1.95
CA ASP A 51 7.33 7.54 -1.67
C ASP A 51 6.67 7.09 -0.35
N VAL A 52 5.61 7.80 0.07
CA VAL A 52 4.84 7.43 1.26
C VAL A 52 4.07 6.15 0.96
N ILE A 53 4.19 5.15 1.83
CA ILE A 53 3.39 3.92 1.71
C ILE A 53 1.94 4.27 2.02
N GLY A 54 1.10 4.42 1.00
CA GLY A 54 -0.34 4.66 1.19
C GLY A 54 -1.11 3.36 1.38
N TRP A 55 -0.55 2.23 0.95
CA TRP A 55 -1.12 0.91 1.16
C TRP A 55 -0.05 -0.17 1.05
N ALA A 56 -0.15 -1.20 1.85
CA ALA A 56 0.70 -2.38 1.79
C ALA A 56 -0.05 -3.62 2.27
N ALA A 57 0.42 -4.79 1.84
CA ALA A 57 -0.07 -6.07 2.30
C ALA A 57 1.05 -7.09 2.48
N ASP A 58 0.83 -8.00 3.44
CA ASP A 58 1.63 -9.20 3.67
C ASP A 58 0.70 -10.42 3.72
N ASN A 59 1.08 -11.50 3.05
CA ASN A 59 0.41 -12.79 3.16
C ASN A 59 0.86 -13.48 4.46
N LYS A 60 -0.09 -14.08 5.18
CA LYS A 60 0.18 -14.77 6.45
C LYS A 60 0.87 -16.12 6.29
N ILE A 61 0.61 -16.76 5.15
CA ILE A 61 1.14 -18.06 4.79
C ILE A 61 1.84 -17.94 3.44
N THR A 62 2.82 -18.79 3.18
CA THR A 62 3.48 -18.85 1.88
C THR A 62 2.45 -19.12 0.77
N LEU A 63 2.42 -18.26 -0.24
CA LEU A 63 1.55 -18.38 -1.41
C LEU A 63 2.40 -18.74 -2.63
N ASN A 64 2.38 -20.01 -3.05
CA ASN A 64 3.29 -20.53 -4.07
C ASN A 64 4.76 -20.26 -3.68
N ASP A 65 5.46 -19.42 -4.44
CA ASP A 65 6.84 -19.01 -4.19
C ASP A 65 6.95 -17.70 -3.38
N CYS A 66 5.83 -17.06 -3.05
CA CYS A 66 5.79 -15.86 -2.21
C CYS A 66 5.82 -16.24 -0.74
N VAL A 67 7.00 -16.14 -0.11
CA VAL A 67 7.18 -16.37 1.32
C VAL A 67 6.25 -15.46 2.13
N ALA A 68 5.68 -15.99 3.22
CA ALA A 68 4.86 -15.20 4.15
C ALA A 68 5.57 -13.91 4.57
N GLY A 69 4.84 -12.80 4.51
CA GLY A 69 5.34 -11.50 4.95
C GLY A 69 5.34 -11.41 6.48
N THR A 70 6.27 -10.63 7.02
CA THR A 70 6.50 -10.54 8.48
C THR A 70 6.46 -9.12 9.01
N THR A 71 6.05 -8.16 8.18
CA THR A 71 6.24 -6.73 8.45
C THR A 71 4.96 -6.03 8.85
N ILE A 72 3.82 -6.60 8.45
CA ILE A 72 2.47 -6.15 8.80
C ILE A 72 1.80 -7.23 9.65
N THR A 73 1.18 -6.80 10.74
CA THR A 73 0.33 -7.62 11.61
C THR A 73 -0.92 -6.81 11.93
N GLN A 74 -1.94 -7.44 12.53
CA GLN A 74 -3.13 -6.72 13.00
C GLN A 74 -2.78 -5.57 13.97
N SER A 75 -1.81 -5.80 14.86
CA SER A 75 -1.32 -4.80 15.81
C SER A 75 -0.42 -3.73 15.17
N LYS A 76 -0.06 -3.88 13.89
CA LYS A 76 0.88 -3.02 13.17
C LYS A 76 0.37 -2.73 11.75
N ALA A 77 -0.84 -2.17 11.67
CA ALA A 77 -1.44 -1.71 10.42
C ALA A 77 -0.98 -0.30 9.99
N THR A 78 -0.15 0.37 10.80
CA THR A 78 0.43 1.69 10.50
C THR A 78 1.96 1.68 10.68
N GLY A 79 2.65 2.67 10.11
CA GLY A 79 4.12 2.72 10.13
C GLY A 79 4.76 1.54 9.41
N VAL A 80 4.08 1.00 8.39
CA VAL A 80 4.61 -0.08 7.55
C VAL A 80 5.86 0.40 6.81
N SER A 81 6.81 -0.51 6.61
CA SER A 81 8.08 -0.25 5.93
C SER A 81 8.10 -0.84 4.53
N ASN A 82 9.14 -0.54 3.74
CA ASN A 82 9.33 -1.06 2.39
C ASN A 82 9.58 -2.59 2.31
N ALA A 83 9.50 -3.31 3.42
CA ALA A 83 9.74 -4.74 3.48
C ALA A 83 8.48 -5.60 3.26
N ALA A 84 7.30 -4.97 3.17
CA ALA A 84 6.04 -5.67 2.87
C ALA A 84 6.06 -6.28 1.46
N ASN A 85 5.36 -7.39 1.28
CA ASN A 85 5.35 -8.14 0.04
C ASN A 85 4.66 -7.40 -1.11
N TRP A 86 3.63 -6.60 -0.82
CA TRP A 86 2.98 -5.69 -1.77
C TRP A 86 2.89 -4.30 -1.20
N ILE A 87 3.26 -3.31 -2.00
CA ILE A 87 3.28 -1.90 -1.60
C ILE A 87 2.72 -1.04 -2.73
N VAL A 88 1.89 -0.08 -2.38
CA VAL A 88 1.54 1.07 -3.21
C VAL A 88 2.01 2.34 -2.51
N LYS A 89 2.96 3.01 -3.14
CA LYS A 89 3.47 4.30 -2.70
C LYS A 89 2.72 5.46 -3.35
N VAL A 90 2.69 6.57 -2.65
CA VAL A 90 2.10 7.85 -3.06
C VAL A 90 3.17 8.93 -2.99
N SER A 91 3.27 9.72 -4.05
CA SER A 91 4.18 10.87 -4.13
C SER A 91 3.42 12.10 -4.59
N VAL A 92 3.70 13.25 -4.01
CA VAL A 92 3.17 14.52 -4.51
C VAL A 92 3.85 14.88 -5.83
N ASN A 93 3.06 15.21 -6.85
CA ASN A 93 3.58 15.72 -8.12
C ASN A 93 3.84 17.23 -7.98
N THR A 94 5.07 17.66 -8.24
CA THR A 94 5.47 19.08 -8.19
C THR A 94 5.20 19.83 -9.51
N GLY A 95 4.26 19.33 -10.31
CA GLY A 95 3.92 19.88 -11.64
C GLY A 95 2.93 21.05 -11.59
N THR A 96 2.50 21.52 -12.75
CA THR A 96 1.53 22.64 -12.89
C THR A 96 0.11 22.30 -12.41
N THR A 97 -0.18 21.01 -12.23
CA THR A 97 -1.41 20.51 -11.60
C THR A 97 -1.02 19.81 -10.31
N ALA A 98 -1.51 20.34 -9.18
CA ALA A 98 -1.33 19.71 -7.87
C ALA A 98 -2.10 18.38 -7.88
N ASP A 99 -1.37 17.26 -7.90
CA ASP A 99 -1.91 15.90 -7.90
C ASP A 99 -0.89 14.96 -7.23
N VAL A 100 -1.26 13.70 -7.03
CA VAL A 100 -0.38 12.66 -6.52
C VAL A 100 -0.16 11.57 -7.57
N SER A 101 1.03 10.97 -7.58
CA SER A 101 1.36 9.78 -8.38
C SER A 101 1.41 8.54 -7.50
N PHE A 102 1.19 7.39 -8.11
CA PHE A 102 1.19 6.09 -7.44
C PHE A 102 2.22 5.16 -8.06
N ALA A 103 3.01 4.51 -7.23
CA ALA A 103 3.96 3.48 -7.65
C ALA A 103 3.65 2.17 -6.92
N SER A 104 3.24 1.14 -7.65
CA SER A 104 3.05 -0.20 -7.10
C SER A 104 4.32 -1.02 -7.24
N SER A 105 4.59 -1.85 -6.23
CA SER A 105 5.67 -2.81 -6.26
C SER A 105 5.28 -4.08 -5.50
N ALA A 106 5.83 -5.20 -5.94
CA ALA A 106 5.77 -6.46 -5.23
C ALA A 106 7.19 -6.97 -5.01
N LYS A 107 7.41 -7.71 -3.93
CA LYS A 107 8.69 -8.36 -3.67
C LYS A 107 9.02 -9.36 -4.78
N THR A 108 10.26 -9.36 -5.24
CA THR A 108 10.67 -10.00 -6.51
C THR A 108 10.63 -11.54 -6.49
N ALA A 109 10.67 -12.18 -5.31
CA ALA A 109 10.55 -13.62 -5.20
C ALA A 109 9.08 -14.03 -5.05
N GLY A 110 8.46 -14.54 -6.13
CA GLY A 110 7.15 -15.20 -6.12
C GLY A 110 5.91 -14.34 -5.79
N CYS A 111 6.08 -13.11 -5.29
CA CYS A 111 4.97 -12.24 -4.88
C CYS A 111 4.44 -11.35 -6.00
N THR A 112 5.09 -11.31 -7.16
CA THR A 112 4.49 -10.69 -8.36
C THR A 112 3.29 -11.51 -8.81
N ALA A 113 2.25 -10.86 -9.36
CA ALA A 113 1.11 -11.57 -9.92
C ALA A 113 1.61 -12.60 -10.95
N LEU A 114 1.52 -13.89 -10.60
CA LEU A 114 1.54 -14.96 -11.58
C LEU A 114 0.18 -14.87 -12.31
N THR A 115 0.01 -13.89 -13.19
CA THR A 115 -0.77 -14.19 -14.39
C THR A 115 -0.16 -15.48 -14.93
N PRO A 116 -0.94 -16.55 -15.18
CA PRO A 116 -0.38 -17.79 -15.68
C PRO A 116 0.39 -17.43 -16.95
N SER A 117 1.71 -17.37 -16.84
CA SER A 117 2.55 -17.32 -18.01
C SER A 117 2.48 -18.74 -18.51
N PHE A 118 1.76 -18.94 -19.62
CA PHE A 118 1.65 -20.24 -20.27
C PHE A 118 3.02 -20.88 -20.56
N SER A 119 4.11 -20.11 -20.44
CA SER A 119 5.50 -20.58 -20.39
C SER A 119 5.83 -21.62 -19.31
N ASN A 120 5.04 -21.75 -18.25
CA ASN A 120 5.25 -22.76 -17.19
C ASN A 120 4.27 -23.94 -17.26
N ILE A 121 3.33 -23.95 -18.21
CA ILE A 121 2.50 -25.12 -18.48
C ILE A 121 3.31 -26.05 -19.40
N LYS A 122 3.79 -27.16 -18.84
CA LYS A 122 4.34 -28.28 -19.61
C LYS A 122 3.25 -29.26 -19.99
#